data_AF-A0A818ZHJ6-F1
#
_entry.id   AF-A0A818ZHJ6-F1
#
_cell.length_a   1.000
_cell.length_b   1.000
_cell.length_c   1.000
_cell.angle_alpha   90.00
_cell.angle_beta   90.00
_cell.angle_gamma   90.00
#
_symmetry.space_group_name_H-M   'P 1'
#
loop_
_entity.id
_entity.type
_entity.pdbx_description
1 polymer ?
#
loop_
_entity_poly.entity_id
_entity_poly.type
_entity_poly.pdbx_seq_one_letter_code
_entity_poly.pdbx_strand_id
1 'polypeptide(L)'
;MEQIYVLKCKNNKYYVGKTSNIARRFSEHLNGEYGSEWTKLYRPYEMIEHENVTSDFDEMKKTLEYMKNFGIDNVRGAQWSNINLTSMQRDTIRQAMNTDRCYTCGEAGHFSSNCNVRNQSNRISPTVRCFSCGNYGHYANNCNFNRKTMRCDRCGRDSHLEDNCYATFDIDGRQLDCARCGRDSHNVNECYAAYDIDGRRIN
;
A
#
# COMPACT_ATOMS: atom_id res chain seq x y z
N MET A 1 -30.40 25.32 -18.61
CA MET A 1 -30.17 24.05 -17.89
C MET A 1 -29.02 23.33 -18.58
N GLU A 2 -28.06 22.86 -17.81
CA GLU A 2 -26.95 22.09 -18.34
C GLU A 2 -27.36 20.63 -18.50
N GLN A 3 -26.81 19.96 -19.50
CA GLN A 3 -27.11 18.58 -19.83
C GLN A 3 -25.80 17.82 -20.04
N ILE A 4 -25.78 16.56 -19.59
CA ILE A 4 -24.71 15.62 -19.85
C ILE A 4 -25.09 14.82 -21.09
N TYR A 5 -24.13 14.53 -21.94
CA TYR A 5 -24.31 13.72 -23.13
C TYR A 5 -23.18 12.72 -23.26
N VAL A 6 -23.49 11.56 -23.87
CA VAL A 6 -22.52 10.52 -24.18
C VAL A 6 -22.48 10.30 -25.68
N LEU A 7 -21.28 10.40 -26.24
CA LEU A 7 -21.01 10.16 -27.66
C LEU A 7 -20.32 8.81 -27.85
N LYS A 8 -20.79 8.07 -28.86
CA LYS A 8 -20.09 6.92 -29.39
C LYS A 8 -19.13 7.36 -30.49
N CYS A 9 -17.88 7.03 -30.30
CA CYS A 9 -16.79 7.31 -31.20
C CYS A 9 -16.31 6.05 -31.91
N LYS A 10 -15.58 6.23 -33.01
CA LYS A 10 -14.92 5.12 -33.71
C LYS A 10 -14.05 4.28 -32.75
N ASN A 11 -13.82 3.02 -33.11
CA ASN A 11 -13.03 2.05 -32.34
C ASN A 11 -13.59 1.73 -30.95
N ASN A 12 -14.92 1.73 -30.79
CA ASN A 12 -15.59 1.50 -29.51
C ASN A 12 -15.08 2.42 -28.39
N LYS A 13 -14.81 3.68 -28.75
CA LYS A 13 -14.43 4.72 -27.80
C LYS A 13 -15.67 5.54 -27.44
N TYR A 14 -15.68 6.11 -26.25
CA TYR A 14 -16.80 6.89 -25.73
C TYR A 14 -16.31 8.22 -25.19
N TYR A 15 -17.13 9.24 -25.32
CA TYR A 15 -16.87 10.56 -24.76
C TYR A 15 -18.07 11.05 -23.97
N VAL A 16 -17.83 11.45 -22.72
CA VAL A 16 -18.83 12.06 -21.84
C VAL A 16 -18.50 13.53 -21.69
N GLY A 17 -19.50 14.40 -21.87
CA GLY A 17 -19.33 15.83 -21.71
C GLY A 17 -20.58 16.50 -21.16
N LYS A 18 -20.39 17.70 -20.59
CA LYS A 18 -21.45 18.59 -20.12
C LYS A 18 -21.58 19.82 -21.03
N THR A 19 -22.81 20.24 -21.34
CA THR A 19 -23.08 21.45 -22.12
C THR A 19 -24.45 22.03 -21.84
N SER A 20 -24.65 23.33 -22.07
CA SER A 20 -25.96 23.99 -22.03
C SER A 20 -26.76 23.80 -23.33
N ASN A 21 -26.11 23.46 -24.44
CA ASN A 21 -26.76 23.29 -25.75
C ASN A 21 -26.19 22.08 -26.49
N ILE A 22 -26.90 20.96 -26.38
CA ILE A 22 -26.50 19.67 -26.96
C ILE A 22 -26.47 19.72 -28.48
N ALA A 23 -27.49 20.29 -29.13
CA ALA A 23 -27.61 20.28 -30.59
C ALA A 23 -26.42 20.98 -31.25
N ARG A 24 -26.06 22.18 -30.74
CA ARG A 24 -24.87 22.89 -31.21
C ARG A 24 -23.60 22.08 -30.93
N ARG A 25 -23.45 21.54 -29.72
CA ARG A 25 -22.24 20.84 -29.31
C ARG A 25 -22.01 19.55 -30.09
N PHE A 26 -23.08 18.82 -30.41
CA PHE A 26 -23.01 17.63 -31.24
C PHE A 26 -22.58 17.96 -32.67
N SER A 27 -23.16 19.00 -33.28
CA SER A 27 -22.76 19.49 -34.60
C SER A 27 -21.29 19.92 -34.64
N GLU A 28 -20.80 20.59 -33.59
CA GLU A 28 -19.38 20.96 -33.45
C GLU A 28 -18.45 19.74 -33.48
N HIS A 29 -18.78 18.71 -32.70
CA HIS A 29 -18.02 17.46 -32.69
C HIS A 29 -18.08 16.72 -34.03
N LEU A 30 -19.23 16.76 -34.73
CA LEU A 30 -19.38 16.14 -36.06
C LEU A 30 -18.56 16.85 -37.12
N ASN A 31 -18.49 18.18 -37.07
CA ASN A 31 -17.70 19.00 -37.99
C ASN A 31 -16.19 18.85 -37.76
N GLY A 32 -15.78 18.39 -36.57
CA GLY A 32 -14.39 18.05 -36.24
C GLY A 32 -13.48 19.26 -35.95
N GLU A 33 -13.97 20.46 -36.16
CA GLU A 33 -13.24 21.71 -35.93
C GLU A 33 -13.16 22.06 -34.43
N TYR A 34 -14.24 21.76 -33.69
CA TYR A 34 -14.39 22.11 -32.29
C TYR A 34 -14.77 20.87 -31.47
N GLY A 35 -13.91 20.50 -30.52
CA GLY A 35 -14.07 19.26 -29.75
C GLY A 35 -12.91 19.03 -28.79
N SER A 36 -13.05 18.02 -27.93
CA SER A 36 -11.93 17.56 -27.11
C SER A 36 -10.90 16.87 -28.01
N GLU A 37 -9.63 16.82 -27.58
CA GLU A 37 -8.60 16.09 -28.34
C GLU A 37 -9.02 14.63 -28.59
N TRP A 38 -9.77 14.04 -27.66
CA TRP A 38 -10.35 12.72 -27.80
C TRP A 38 -11.37 12.60 -28.94
N THR A 39 -12.33 13.54 -29.06
CA THR A 39 -13.34 13.48 -30.14
C THR A 39 -12.77 13.89 -31.50
N LYS A 40 -11.67 14.64 -31.52
CA LYS A 40 -10.88 14.90 -32.73
C LYS A 40 -10.14 13.65 -33.19
N LEU A 41 -9.52 12.91 -32.26
CA LEU A 41 -8.82 11.66 -32.56
C LEU A 41 -9.79 10.53 -32.93
N TYR A 42 -10.87 10.38 -32.17
CA TYR A 42 -11.92 9.39 -32.37
C TYR A 42 -13.23 10.09 -32.72
N ARG A 43 -13.45 10.26 -34.03
CA ARG A 43 -14.64 10.97 -34.53
C ARG A 43 -15.92 10.34 -33.99
N PRO A 44 -16.78 11.12 -33.29
CA PRO A 44 -18.09 10.66 -32.88
C PRO A 44 -18.99 10.50 -34.10
N TYR A 45 -19.85 9.48 -34.07
CA TYR A 45 -20.80 9.23 -35.14
C TYR A 45 -22.24 9.08 -34.62
N GLU A 46 -22.42 8.91 -33.31
CA GLU A 46 -23.72 8.68 -32.69
C GLU A 46 -23.73 9.27 -31.28
N MET A 47 -24.85 9.86 -30.88
CA MET A 47 -25.14 10.26 -29.51
C MET A 47 -26.01 9.17 -28.88
N ILE A 48 -25.50 8.52 -27.84
CA ILE A 48 -26.17 7.37 -27.21
C ILE A 48 -27.27 7.85 -26.27
N GLU A 49 -26.92 8.81 -25.41
CA GLU A 49 -27.80 9.28 -24.35
C GLU A 49 -27.47 10.73 -23.98
N HIS A 50 -28.47 11.40 -23.43
CA HIS A 50 -28.33 12.69 -22.79
C HIS A 50 -29.32 12.84 -21.64
N GLU A 51 -28.92 13.58 -20.62
CA GLU A 51 -29.68 13.75 -19.39
C GLU A 51 -29.48 15.18 -18.84
N ASN A 52 -30.49 15.69 -18.14
CA ASN A 52 -30.36 16.98 -17.46
C ASN A 52 -29.47 16.83 -16.22
N VAL A 53 -28.56 17.78 -16.02
CA VAL A 53 -27.69 17.82 -14.84
C VAL A 53 -28.53 18.16 -13.62
N THR A 54 -28.41 17.35 -12.57
CA THR A 54 -29.04 17.59 -11.27
C THR A 54 -28.01 17.97 -10.21
N SER A 55 -26.77 17.48 -10.35
CA SER A 55 -25.64 17.71 -9.48
C SER A 55 -24.37 17.96 -10.28
N ASP A 56 -23.45 18.76 -9.73
CA ASP A 56 -22.14 19.00 -10.34
C ASP A 56 -21.31 17.72 -10.51
N PHE A 57 -21.62 16.67 -9.76
CA PHE A 57 -20.93 15.39 -9.83
C PHE A 57 -21.48 14.42 -10.88
N ASP A 58 -22.60 14.75 -11.54
CA ASP A 58 -23.28 13.83 -12.45
C ASP A 58 -22.41 13.47 -13.67
N GLU A 59 -21.66 14.43 -14.22
CA GLU A 59 -20.76 14.20 -15.36
C GLU A 59 -19.64 13.20 -14.99
N MET A 60 -19.06 13.38 -13.80
CA MET A 60 -18.02 12.49 -13.29
C MET A 60 -18.57 11.09 -13.04
N LYS A 61 -19.76 10.99 -12.43
CA LYS A 61 -20.44 9.71 -12.17
C LYS A 61 -20.72 8.96 -13.46
N LYS A 62 -21.25 9.64 -14.48
CA LYS A 62 -21.52 9.04 -15.79
C LYS A 62 -20.25 8.57 -16.48
N THR A 63 -19.18 9.37 -16.40
CA THR A 63 -17.86 8.99 -16.93
C THR A 63 -17.35 7.71 -16.28
N LEU A 64 -17.43 7.61 -14.95
CA LEU A 64 -17.01 6.42 -14.20
C LEU A 64 -17.84 5.18 -14.54
N GLU A 65 -19.16 5.33 -14.71
CA GLU A 65 -20.06 4.26 -15.11
C GLU A 65 -19.68 3.68 -16.47
N TYR A 66 -19.48 4.55 -17.47
CA TYR A 66 -19.04 4.12 -18.80
C TYR A 66 -17.63 3.51 -18.77
N MET A 67 -16.69 4.09 -18.01
CA MET A 67 -15.36 3.51 -17.86
C MET A 67 -15.41 2.13 -17.16
N LYS A 68 -16.37 1.87 -16.28
CA LYS A 68 -16.56 0.57 -15.63
C LYS A 68 -17.09 -0.48 -16.61
N ASN A 69 -17.99 -0.09 -17.51
CA ASN A 69 -18.61 -0.99 -18.49
C ASN A 69 -17.71 -1.26 -19.71
N PHE A 70 -17.00 -0.24 -20.21
CA PHE A 70 -16.21 -0.33 -21.45
C PHE A 70 -14.70 -0.33 -21.22
N GLY A 71 -14.24 -0.05 -20.00
CA GLY A 71 -12.82 0.03 -19.65
C GLY A 71 -12.27 1.46 -19.65
N ILE A 72 -11.32 1.71 -18.76
CA ILE A 72 -10.73 3.04 -18.51
C ILE A 72 -10.07 3.62 -19.76
N ASP A 73 -9.43 2.81 -20.59
CA ASP A 73 -8.74 3.29 -21.80
C ASP A 73 -9.69 3.54 -22.99
N ASN A 74 -11.00 3.27 -22.83
CA ASN A 74 -12.01 3.43 -23.88
C ASN A 74 -12.92 4.64 -23.70
N VAL A 75 -12.85 5.33 -22.57
CA VAL A 75 -13.80 6.41 -22.23
C VAL A 75 -13.05 7.64 -21.72
N ARG A 76 -13.47 8.83 -22.16
CA ARG A 76 -12.95 10.12 -21.65
C ARG A 76 -14.09 11.07 -21.32
N GLY A 77 -13.90 11.91 -20.31
CA GLY A 77 -14.89 12.88 -19.85
C GLY A 77 -14.50 13.54 -18.55
N ALA A 78 -15.22 14.58 -18.15
CA ALA A 78 -14.96 15.36 -16.93
C ALA A 78 -13.46 15.69 -16.76
N GLN A 79 -12.89 15.39 -15.58
CA GLN A 79 -11.48 15.59 -15.24
C GLN A 79 -10.49 14.63 -15.94
N TRP A 80 -11.00 13.63 -16.68
CA TRP A 80 -10.20 12.62 -17.39
C TRP A 80 -10.41 12.73 -18.89
N SER A 81 -10.36 13.95 -19.43
CA SER A 81 -10.53 14.23 -20.86
C SER A 81 -9.24 14.07 -21.69
N ASN A 82 -8.08 14.01 -21.04
CA ASN A 82 -6.78 13.83 -21.68
C ASN A 82 -6.67 12.48 -22.39
N ILE A 83 -6.02 12.44 -23.57
CA ILE A 83 -5.84 11.21 -24.35
C ILE A 83 -5.11 10.13 -23.53
N ASN A 84 -3.97 10.51 -22.95
CA ASN A 84 -3.15 9.62 -22.15
C ASN A 84 -3.39 9.88 -20.67
N LEU A 85 -3.87 8.85 -19.96
CA LEU A 85 -3.99 8.88 -18.50
C LEU A 85 -2.68 8.39 -17.88
N THR A 86 -2.25 9.01 -16.78
CA THR A 86 -1.10 8.53 -15.99
C THR A 86 -1.49 7.27 -15.21
N SER A 87 -0.50 6.51 -14.73
CA SER A 87 -0.74 5.37 -13.82
C SER A 87 -1.52 5.81 -12.58
N MET A 88 -1.13 6.93 -11.97
CA MET A 88 -1.81 7.50 -10.81
C MET A 88 -3.27 7.85 -11.11
N GLN A 89 -3.57 8.47 -12.26
CA GLN A 89 -4.95 8.76 -12.66
C GLN A 89 -5.77 7.49 -12.85
N ARG A 90 -5.20 6.45 -13.48
CA ARG A 90 -5.87 5.15 -13.63
C ARG A 90 -6.21 4.55 -12.28
N ASP A 91 -5.31 4.63 -11.31
CA ASP A 91 -5.55 4.11 -9.97
C ASP A 91 -6.61 4.93 -9.22
N THR A 92 -6.62 6.26 -9.35
CA THR A 92 -7.70 7.10 -8.81
C THR A 92 -9.05 6.78 -9.43
N ILE A 93 -9.11 6.54 -10.74
CA ILE A 93 -10.35 6.14 -11.43
C ILE A 93 -10.84 4.79 -10.91
N ARG A 94 -9.94 3.80 -10.79
CA ARG A 94 -10.26 2.49 -10.21
C ARG A 94 -10.77 2.59 -8.78
N GLN A 95 -10.21 3.52 -7.99
CA GLN A 95 -10.68 3.79 -6.64
C GLN A 95 -12.08 4.40 -6.66
N ALA A 96 -12.31 5.41 -7.50
CA ALA A 96 -13.60 6.09 -7.63
C ALA A 96 -14.73 5.18 -8.18
N MET A 97 -14.40 4.16 -8.97
CA MET A 97 -15.36 3.13 -9.41
C MET A 97 -15.73 2.14 -8.31
N ASN A 98 -14.81 1.91 -7.37
CA ASN A 98 -14.93 0.96 -6.28
C ASN A 98 -15.38 1.64 -4.99
N THR A 99 -16.10 2.76 -5.07
CA THR A 99 -16.66 3.46 -3.90
C THR A 99 -17.55 2.57 -3.04
N ASP A 100 -18.08 1.50 -3.63
CA ASP A 100 -18.93 0.52 -2.96
C ASP A 100 -18.20 -0.78 -2.57
N ARG A 101 -16.86 -0.83 -2.72
CA ARG A 101 -16.04 -2.02 -2.42
C ARG A 101 -14.84 -1.67 -1.54
N CYS A 102 -14.55 -2.50 -0.54
CA CYS A 102 -13.39 -2.31 0.32
C CYS A 102 -12.09 -2.39 -0.51
N TYR A 103 -11.26 -1.35 -0.48
CA TYR A 103 -9.93 -1.31 -1.12
C TYR A 103 -8.96 -2.41 -0.66
N THR A 104 -9.21 -3.06 0.49
CA THR A 104 -8.37 -4.15 1.01
C THR A 104 -8.82 -5.54 0.50
N CYS A 105 -10.12 -5.78 0.28
CA CYS A 105 -10.62 -7.12 -0.09
C CYS A 105 -11.47 -7.21 -1.37
N GLY A 106 -11.89 -6.08 -1.94
CA GLY A 106 -12.72 -6.02 -3.14
C GLY A 106 -14.19 -6.38 -2.95
N GLU A 107 -14.62 -6.69 -1.72
CA GLU A 107 -16.01 -6.99 -1.37
C GLU A 107 -16.80 -5.72 -1.07
N ALA A 108 -18.10 -5.75 -1.38
CA ALA A 108 -18.99 -4.61 -1.18
C ALA A 108 -19.56 -4.53 0.24
N GLY A 109 -20.13 -3.37 0.60
CA GLY A 109 -20.85 -3.20 1.87
C GLY A 109 -20.04 -2.73 3.08
N HIS A 110 -18.77 -2.34 2.89
CA HIS A 110 -17.96 -1.69 3.93
C HIS A 110 -16.79 -0.88 3.37
N PHE A 111 -16.38 0.17 4.09
CA PHE A 111 -15.19 0.95 3.77
C PHE A 111 -13.91 0.22 4.20
N SER A 112 -12.77 0.56 3.62
CA SER A 112 -11.48 -0.05 3.98
C SER A 112 -11.13 0.05 5.46
N SER A 113 -11.63 1.07 6.15
CA SER A 113 -11.48 1.23 7.59
C SER A 113 -12.19 0.14 8.39
N ASN A 114 -13.29 -0.41 7.88
CA ASN A 114 -14.12 -1.44 8.53
C ASN A 114 -13.95 -2.81 7.85
N CYS A 115 -12.83 -3.00 7.16
CA CYS A 115 -12.58 -4.19 6.37
C CYS A 115 -12.09 -5.33 7.24
N ASN A 116 -12.92 -6.36 7.40
CA ASN A 116 -12.63 -7.52 8.25
C ASN A 116 -11.40 -8.31 7.76
N VAL A 117 -10.96 -8.10 6.51
CA VAL A 117 -9.73 -8.68 5.96
C VAL A 117 -8.46 -7.98 6.47
N ARG A 118 -8.54 -6.77 7.02
CA ARG A 118 -7.39 -6.14 7.73
C ARG A 118 -7.01 -6.92 9.00
N ASN A 119 -7.94 -7.68 9.58
CA ASN A 119 -7.64 -8.66 10.64
C ASN A 119 -6.95 -9.93 10.12
N GLN A 120 -6.84 -10.09 8.80
CA GLN A 120 -5.94 -11.06 8.16
C GLN A 120 -4.73 -10.35 7.55
N SER A 121 -4.10 -9.45 8.31
CA SER A 121 -2.71 -9.03 8.09
C SER A 121 -1.74 -10.19 8.39
N ASN A 122 -2.07 -11.38 7.89
CA ASN A 122 -1.28 -12.59 7.81
C ASN A 122 -0.73 -12.79 6.39
N ARG A 123 -0.54 -11.70 5.63
CA ARG A 123 0.51 -11.70 4.61
C ARG A 123 1.85 -11.41 5.27
N ILE A 124 2.20 -12.24 6.24
CA ILE A 124 3.60 -12.33 6.61
C ILE A 124 4.25 -13.21 5.55
N SER A 125 5.17 -12.61 4.79
CA SER A 125 5.98 -13.40 3.87
C SER A 125 6.67 -14.52 4.65
N PRO A 126 6.58 -15.80 4.24
CA PRO A 126 7.31 -16.89 4.89
C PRO A 126 8.83 -16.69 4.84
N THR A 127 9.32 -15.70 4.10
CA THR A 127 10.74 -15.32 4.00
C THR A 127 11.19 -14.30 5.03
N VAL A 128 10.28 -13.62 5.75
CA VAL A 128 10.73 -12.62 6.73
C VAL A 128 11.28 -13.32 7.96
N ARG A 129 12.55 -13.09 8.26
CA ARG A 129 13.22 -13.56 9.47
C ARG A 129 12.98 -12.56 10.59
N CYS A 130 12.44 -13.02 11.72
CA CYS A 130 12.30 -12.19 12.91
C CYS A 130 13.68 -11.87 13.50
N PHE A 131 14.01 -10.58 13.56
CA PHE A 131 15.27 -10.12 14.14
C PHE A 131 15.39 -10.35 15.66
N SER A 132 14.28 -10.69 16.34
CA SER A 132 14.29 -10.95 17.79
C SER A 132 14.42 -12.42 18.15
N CYS A 133 13.89 -13.36 17.36
CA CYS A 133 13.93 -14.80 17.70
C CYS A 133 14.50 -15.70 16.59
N GLY A 134 14.87 -15.14 15.43
CA GLY A 134 15.45 -15.90 14.31
C GLY A 134 14.45 -16.75 13.51
N ASN A 135 13.23 -16.95 14.01
CA ASN A 135 12.19 -17.69 13.31
C ASN A 135 11.57 -16.88 12.17
N TYR A 136 11.07 -17.58 11.15
CA TYR A 136 10.45 -16.98 9.99
C TYR A 136 8.95 -16.74 10.18
N GLY A 137 8.35 -15.92 9.32
CA GLY A 137 6.90 -15.80 9.26
C GLY A 137 6.29 -14.81 10.26
N HIS A 138 7.08 -13.93 10.90
CA HIS A 138 6.60 -12.77 11.65
C HIS A 138 7.65 -11.65 11.74
N TYR A 139 7.21 -10.41 11.92
CA TYR A 139 8.09 -9.28 12.23
C TYR A 139 8.38 -9.23 13.74
N ALA A 140 9.50 -8.61 14.14
CA ALA A 140 9.93 -8.49 15.55
C ALA A 140 8.85 -7.90 16.50
N ASN A 141 7.95 -7.08 15.97
CA ASN A 141 6.85 -6.47 16.72
C ASN A 141 5.69 -7.44 17.02
N ASN A 142 5.55 -8.50 16.20
CA ASN A 142 4.54 -9.55 16.35
C ASN A 142 5.15 -10.87 16.85
N CYS A 143 6.34 -10.79 17.46
CA CYS A 143 7.04 -11.93 18.01
C CYS A 143 6.34 -12.39 19.30
N ASN A 144 5.62 -13.50 19.22
CA ASN A 144 4.96 -14.15 20.35
C ASN A 144 5.93 -14.96 21.25
N PHE A 145 7.23 -14.87 20.97
CA PHE A 145 8.27 -15.32 21.89
C PHE A 145 8.35 -14.29 23.03
N ASN A 146 8.00 -14.74 24.23
CA ASN A 146 7.78 -13.92 25.41
C ASN A 146 9.05 -13.12 25.75
N ARG A 147 9.01 -11.78 25.64
CA ARG A 147 10.07 -10.84 26.08
C ARG A 147 10.24 -10.79 27.61
N LYS A 148 10.04 -11.90 28.32
CA LYS A 148 10.16 -11.96 29.79
C LYS A 148 11.59 -12.16 30.28
N THR A 149 12.58 -12.27 29.39
CA THR A 149 13.95 -12.62 29.76
C THR A 149 15.01 -11.82 29.00
N MET A 150 14.91 -10.48 28.92
CA MET A 150 16.14 -9.66 28.80
C MET A 150 16.82 -9.51 30.17
N ARG A 151 16.79 -10.57 30.98
CA ARG A 151 17.53 -10.71 32.23
C ARG A 151 18.70 -11.61 31.90
N CYS A 152 19.91 -11.13 32.13
CA CYS A 152 21.12 -11.91 31.91
C CYS A 152 21.11 -13.14 32.83
N ASP A 153 21.19 -14.35 32.27
CA ASP A 153 21.15 -15.59 33.05
C ASP A 153 22.37 -15.77 33.98
N ARG A 154 23.49 -15.09 33.66
CA ARG A 154 24.70 -15.07 34.50
C ARG A 154 24.57 -14.19 35.74
N CYS A 155 24.04 -12.97 35.61
CA CYS A 155 24.05 -11.98 36.70
C CYS A 155 22.67 -11.52 37.17
N GLY A 156 21.61 -11.94 36.49
CA GLY A 156 20.24 -11.61 36.82
C GLY A 156 19.85 -10.15 36.59
N ARG A 157 20.65 -9.34 35.88
CA ARG A 157 20.31 -7.94 35.58
C ARG A 157 19.60 -7.82 34.24
N ASP A 158 18.68 -6.87 34.16
CA ASP A 158 18.10 -6.43 32.89
C ASP A 158 19.09 -5.56 32.10
N SER A 159 18.89 -5.43 30.78
CA SER A 159 19.66 -4.59 29.83
C SER A 159 20.76 -5.29 29.00
N HIS A 160 21.17 -6.53 29.31
CA HIS A 160 22.17 -7.25 28.50
C HIS A 160 21.95 -8.77 28.46
N LEU A 161 22.61 -9.44 27.51
CA LEU A 161 22.62 -10.90 27.34
C LEU A 161 23.89 -11.51 27.94
N GLU A 162 23.93 -12.84 28.07
CA GLU A 162 25.03 -13.59 28.68
C GLU A 162 26.42 -13.22 28.12
N ASP A 163 26.53 -13.14 26.79
CA ASP A 163 27.78 -12.84 26.08
C ASP A 163 28.36 -11.46 26.42
N ASN A 164 27.49 -10.53 26.85
CA ASN A 164 27.84 -9.16 27.19
C ASN A 164 27.75 -8.90 28.70
N CYS A 165 27.78 -9.97 29.51
CA CYS A 165 27.76 -9.85 30.95
C CYS A 165 29.09 -9.30 31.48
N TYR A 166 29.03 -8.08 32.02
CA TYR A 166 30.17 -7.41 32.64
C TYR A 166 30.20 -7.58 34.17
N ALA A 167 29.28 -8.35 34.73
CA ALA A 167 29.24 -8.59 36.17
C ALA A 167 30.33 -9.61 36.58
N THR A 168 30.92 -9.40 37.75
CA THR A 168 31.89 -10.33 38.36
C THR A 168 31.24 -11.29 39.34
N PHE A 169 29.96 -11.11 39.67
CA PHE A 169 29.21 -11.94 40.60
C PHE A 169 27.80 -12.23 40.08
N ASP A 170 27.29 -13.42 40.42
CA ASP A 170 25.91 -13.82 40.13
C ASP A 170 24.91 -13.29 41.18
N ILE A 171 23.64 -13.69 41.04
CA ILE A 171 22.57 -13.32 41.97
C ILE A 171 22.74 -13.91 43.38
N ASP A 172 23.51 -14.99 43.50
CA ASP A 172 23.78 -15.73 44.74
C ASP A 172 25.11 -15.28 45.39
N GLY A 173 25.82 -14.32 44.79
CA GLY A 173 27.11 -13.81 45.26
C GLY A 173 28.32 -14.69 44.89
N ARG A 174 28.17 -15.66 43.98
CA ARG A 174 29.29 -16.46 43.47
C ARG A 174 30.06 -15.67 42.42
N GLN A 175 31.39 -15.79 42.46
CA GLN A 175 32.26 -15.15 41.47
C GLN A 175 32.04 -15.79 40.09
N LEU A 176 31.73 -14.95 39.10
CA LEU A 176 31.57 -15.34 37.70
C LEU A 176 32.93 -15.41 37.02
N ASP A 177 33.08 -16.38 36.12
CA ASP A 177 34.17 -16.43 35.18
C ASP A 177 34.00 -15.36 34.08
N CYS A 178 35.10 -14.90 33.50
CA CYS A 178 35.05 -13.99 32.38
C CYS A 178 34.37 -14.67 31.18
N ALA A 179 33.24 -14.14 30.71
CA ALA A 179 32.48 -14.73 29.60
C ALA A 179 33.26 -14.82 28.27
N ARG A 180 34.40 -14.12 28.14
CA ARG A 180 35.30 -14.21 26.98
C ARG A 180 36.35 -15.31 27.10
N CYS A 181 36.98 -15.48 28.27
CA CYS A 181 38.16 -16.35 28.41
C CYS A 181 38.04 -17.45 29.48
N GLY A 182 36.95 -17.49 30.23
CA GLY A 182 36.67 -18.51 31.24
C GLY A 182 37.49 -18.41 32.53
N ARG A 183 38.24 -17.33 32.76
CA ARG A 183 39.06 -17.14 33.99
C ARG A 183 38.33 -16.35 35.06
N ASP A 184 38.57 -16.71 36.32
CA ASP A 184 37.98 -16.15 37.52
C ASP A 184 38.85 -15.04 38.13
N SER A 185 38.77 -13.81 37.61
CA SER A 185 39.47 -12.66 38.23
C SER A 185 39.05 -11.30 37.69
N HIS A 186 38.39 -11.25 36.53
CA HIS A 186 38.10 -10.02 35.81
C HIS A 186 36.77 -10.15 35.05
N ASN A 187 36.16 -9.03 34.70
CA ASN A 187 34.99 -9.01 33.84
C ASN A 187 35.38 -8.92 32.35
N VAL A 188 34.39 -9.04 31.47
CA VAL A 188 34.55 -8.98 30.01
C VAL A 188 35.28 -7.72 29.50
N ASN A 189 35.13 -6.58 30.17
CA ASN A 189 35.76 -5.32 29.75
C ASN A 189 37.25 -5.24 30.13
N GLU A 190 37.66 -5.99 31.14
CA GLU A 190 39.05 -6.04 31.66
C GLU A 190 39.79 -7.28 31.16
N CYS A 191 39.20 -8.02 30.21
CA CYS A 191 39.78 -9.20 29.62
C CYS A 191 40.91 -8.85 28.65
N TYR A 192 42.13 -9.31 28.97
CA TYR A 192 43.32 -9.17 28.12
C TYR A 192 43.72 -10.48 27.41
N ALA A 193 42.85 -11.49 27.45
CA ALA A 193 43.14 -12.79 26.85
C ALA A 193 43.16 -12.71 25.32
N ALA A 194 44.18 -13.31 24.70
CA ALA A 194 44.30 -13.37 23.25
C ALA A 194 43.36 -14.41 22.59
N TYR A 195 42.85 -15.36 23.37
CA TYR A 195 42.00 -16.47 22.89
C TYR A 195 40.81 -16.70 23.82
N ASP A 196 39.69 -17.10 23.23
CA ASP A 196 38.48 -17.48 23.94
C ASP A 196 38.54 -18.94 24.44
N ILE A 197 37.48 -19.36 25.14
CA ILE A 197 37.33 -20.74 25.65
C ILE A 197 37.27 -21.80 24.54
N ASP A 198 36.90 -21.41 23.32
CA ASP A 198 36.82 -22.27 22.13
C ASP A 198 38.12 -22.25 21.31
N GLY A 199 39.15 -21.53 21.77
CA GLY A 199 40.44 -21.39 21.08
C GLY A 199 40.43 -20.42 19.88
N ARG A 200 39.37 -19.60 19.72
CA ARG A 200 39.33 -18.54 18.71
C ARG A 200 40.06 -17.31 19.22
N ARG A 201 40.76 -16.61 18.32
CA ARG A 201 41.46 -15.37 18.66
C ARG A 201 40.45 -14.26 18.97
N ILE A 202 40.57 -13.64 20.14
CA ILE A 202 39.78 -12.47 20.54
C ILE A 202 40.46 -11.23 19.94
N ASN A 203 39.70 -10.44 19.18
CA ASN A 203 40.16 -9.15 18.63
C ASN A 203 39.87 -7.99 19.59
#